data_AF-A0A9D1Q238-F1
#
_entry.id   AF-A0A9D1Q238-F1
#
_cell.length_a   1.000
_cell.length_b   1.000
_cell.length_c   1.000
_cell.angle_alpha   90.00
_cell.angle_beta   90.00
_cell.angle_gamma   90.00
#
_symmetry.space_group_name_H-M   'P 1'
#
loop_
_entity.id
_entity.type
_entity.pdbx_description
1 polymer ?
#
loop_
_entity_poly.entity_id
_entity_poly.type
_entity_poly.pdbx_seq_one_letter_code
_entity_poly.pdbx_strand_id
1 'polypeptide(L)'
;MKDLNKELEKKYERMGKLRADISVMPRPFTITIYTLIIISVVGLLLSFLLGITIAMWVAAGSLLVVILMYFIASRICPVRYTEVMVKSEGKRLVFQVLSEKNVIFSDGEYTLEYKNKEVKERPSGIMYPELSYAAPLKAHYTRTESKSNKMFYVGDYTTAEGKKIVYKVQVSVKFVDGFSANGKKVVFDCINDRSTGLGIPAALAEEIIKRGTVLPKNDIFLSKR
;
A
#
# COMPACT_ATOMS: atom_id res chain seq x y z
N MET A 1 11.01 17.55 20.14
CA MET A 1 10.63 17.51 18.69
C MET A 1 11.55 16.61 17.88
N LYS A 2 12.88 16.85 17.88
CA LYS A 2 13.87 15.86 17.41
C LYS A 2 13.71 14.50 18.11
N ASP A 3 13.28 14.52 19.37
CA ASP A 3 13.04 13.31 20.18
C ASP A 3 11.92 12.43 19.64
N LEU A 4 10.94 13.02 18.97
CA LEU A 4 9.76 12.32 18.45
C LEU A 4 10.09 11.58 17.14
N ASN A 5 10.84 12.22 16.25
CA ASN A 5 11.42 11.57 15.08
C ASN A 5 12.38 10.45 15.50
N LYS A 6 13.21 10.68 16.53
CA LYS A 6 14.14 9.70 17.07
C LYS A 6 13.43 8.52 17.74
N GLU A 7 12.30 8.75 18.40
CA GLU A 7 11.47 7.70 18.99
C GLU A 7 10.78 6.86 17.92
N LEU A 8 10.24 7.50 16.87
CA LEU A 8 9.71 6.82 15.70
C LEU A 8 10.80 5.99 15.04
N GLU A 9 11.96 6.57 14.73
CA GLU A 9 13.09 5.88 14.12
C GLU A 9 13.54 4.67 14.96
N LYS A 10 13.73 4.83 16.27
CA LYS A 10 14.09 3.73 17.19
C LYS A 10 13.03 2.62 17.23
N LYS A 11 11.74 2.97 17.14
CA LYS A 11 10.64 1.99 17.06
C LYS A 11 10.61 1.29 15.70
N TYR A 12 10.91 2.00 14.62
CA TYR A 12 11.04 1.46 13.27
C TYR A 12 12.25 0.54 13.12
N GLU A 13 13.38 0.87 13.73
CA GLU A 13 14.60 0.06 13.74
C GLU A 13 14.43 -1.29 14.44
N ARG A 14 13.50 -1.38 15.39
CA ARG A 14 13.14 -2.62 16.10
C ARG A 14 12.24 -3.54 15.27
N MET A 15 11.72 -3.08 14.13
CA MET A 15 10.89 -3.89 13.24
C MET A 15 11.78 -4.57 12.19
N GLY A 16 11.74 -5.91 12.13
CA GLY A 16 12.59 -6.73 11.25
C GLY A 16 11.98 -6.96 9.87
N LYS A 17 10.71 -7.35 9.82
CA LYS A 17 9.94 -7.59 8.60
C LYS A 17 8.56 -6.98 8.71
N LEU A 18 8.13 -6.29 7.66
CA LEU A 18 6.84 -5.61 7.60
C LEU A 18 6.11 -5.97 6.34
N ARG A 19 4.80 -6.19 6.45
CA ARG A 19 3.88 -6.42 5.35
C ARG A 19 2.78 -5.36 5.39
N ALA A 20 2.61 -4.62 4.30
CA ALA A 20 1.57 -3.62 4.14
C ALA A 20 0.75 -3.91 2.89
N ASP A 21 -0.57 -4.07 3.01
CA ASP A 21 -1.42 -4.11 1.83
C ASP A 21 -1.82 -2.69 1.44
N ILE A 22 -1.33 -2.26 0.28
CA ILE A 22 -1.57 -0.91 -0.22
C ILE A 22 -2.70 -0.99 -1.23
N SER A 23 -3.85 -0.40 -0.87
CA SER A 23 -5.00 -0.23 -1.75
C SER A 23 -5.16 1.22 -2.14
N VAL A 24 -4.83 1.54 -3.40
CA VAL A 24 -4.94 2.88 -3.96
C VAL A 24 -6.27 3.01 -4.71
N MET A 25 -7.32 3.47 -4.03
CA MET A 25 -8.52 3.97 -4.71
C MET A 25 -8.59 5.50 -4.61
N PRO A 26 -8.81 6.22 -5.72
CA PRO A 26 -9.13 7.64 -5.66
C PRO A 26 -10.39 7.86 -4.80
N ARG A 27 -10.35 8.84 -3.88
CA ARG A 27 -11.54 9.29 -3.14
C ARG A 27 -12.76 9.57 -4.03
N PRO A 28 -12.64 10.33 -5.14
CA PRO A 28 -13.80 10.59 -6.01
C PRO A 28 -14.37 9.29 -6.58
N PHE A 29 -13.51 8.35 -6.97
CA PHE A 29 -13.93 7.03 -7.46
C PHE A 29 -14.72 6.24 -6.40
N THR A 30 -14.23 6.26 -5.16
CA THR A 30 -14.88 5.60 -4.01
C THR A 30 -16.24 6.22 -3.71
N ILE A 31 -16.31 7.56 -3.69
CA ILE A 31 -17.56 8.31 -3.47
C ILE A 31 -18.57 7.96 -4.56
N THR A 32 -18.18 7.98 -5.84
CA THR A 32 -19.07 7.67 -6.96
C THR A 32 -19.63 6.24 -6.86
N ILE A 33 -18.80 5.25 -6.51
CA ILE A 33 -19.29 3.87 -6.31
C ILE A 33 -20.32 3.81 -5.20
N TYR A 34 -20.04 4.38 -4.02
CA TYR A 34 -20.98 4.35 -2.91
C TYR A 34 -22.30 5.07 -3.23
N THR A 35 -22.23 6.23 -3.89
CA THR A 35 -23.43 6.96 -4.32
C THR A 35 -24.28 6.11 -5.27
N LEU A 36 -23.67 5.45 -6.26
CA LEU A 36 -24.40 4.59 -7.19
C LEU A 36 -25.00 3.36 -6.51
N ILE A 37 -24.30 2.75 -5.54
CA ILE A 37 -24.84 1.65 -4.74
C ILE A 37 -26.04 2.11 -3.92
N ILE A 38 -25.96 3.28 -3.28
CA ILE A 38 -27.08 3.85 -2.52
C ILE A 38 -28.28 4.11 -3.43
N ILE A 39 -28.06 4.73 -4.61
CA ILE A 39 -29.11 4.96 -5.61
C ILE A 39 -29.73 3.63 -6.05
N SER A 40 -28.94 2.58 -6.28
CA SER A 40 -29.45 1.24 -6.60
C SER A 40 -30.34 0.68 -5.50
N VAL A 41 -29.90 0.74 -4.24
CA VAL A 41 -30.68 0.21 -3.10
C VAL A 41 -31.99 0.98 -2.94
N VAL A 42 -31.94 2.32 -2.99
CA VAL A 42 -33.13 3.16 -2.89
C VAL A 42 -34.09 2.91 -4.05
N GLY A 43 -33.59 2.82 -5.28
CA GLY A 43 -34.41 2.53 -6.46
C GLY A 43 -35.09 1.16 -6.39
N LEU A 44 -34.39 0.16 -5.85
CA LEU A 44 -34.92 -1.19 -5.65
C LEU A 44 -36.02 -1.20 -4.56
N LEU A 45 -35.80 -0.46 -3.46
CA LEU A 45 -36.82 -0.29 -2.40
C LEU A 45 -38.06 0.45 -2.90
N LEU A 46 -37.89 1.54 -3.66
CA LEU A 46 -39.01 2.30 -4.23
C LEU A 46 -39.81 1.46 -5.24
N SER A 47 -39.13 0.66 -6.08
CA SER A 47 -39.82 -0.23 -7.01
C SER A 47 -40.56 -1.35 -6.28
N PHE A 48 -39.99 -1.89 -5.20
CA PHE A 48 -40.58 -3.00 -4.46
C PHE A 48 -41.76 -2.56 -3.58
N LEU A 49 -41.63 -1.42 -2.89
CA LEU A 49 -42.63 -0.93 -1.94
C LEU A 49 -43.73 -0.09 -2.60
N LEU A 50 -43.40 0.69 -3.64
CA LEU A 50 -44.32 1.65 -4.25
C LEU A 50 -44.69 1.31 -5.70
N GLY A 51 -44.17 0.20 -6.24
CA GLY A 51 -44.48 -0.24 -7.61
C GLY A 51 -43.94 0.69 -8.71
N ILE A 52 -42.99 1.58 -8.40
CA ILE A 52 -42.43 2.55 -9.34
C ILE A 52 -41.44 1.84 -10.28
N THR A 53 -41.93 1.38 -11.43
CA THR A 53 -41.15 0.60 -12.41
C THR A 53 -39.91 1.32 -12.94
N ILE A 54 -39.96 2.65 -13.07
CA ILE A 54 -38.81 3.48 -13.48
C ILE A 54 -37.65 3.35 -12.47
N ALA A 55 -37.96 3.21 -11.17
CA ALA A 55 -36.94 3.08 -10.12
C ALA A 55 -36.14 1.78 -10.25
N MET A 56 -36.74 0.71 -10.78
CA MET A 56 -36.07 -0.55 -11.08
C MET A 56 -35.01 -0.39 -12.19
N TRP A 57 -35.35 0.34 -13.25
CA TRP A 57 -34.43 0.61 -14.35
C TRP A 57 -33.26 1.50 -13.92
N VAL A 58 -33.53 2.50 -13.07
CA VAL A 58 -32.48 3.35 -12.46
C VAL A 58 -31.56 2.51 -11.56
N ALA A 59 -32.12 1.57 -10.80
CA ALA A 59 -31.33 0.69 -9.94
C ALA A 59 -30.44 -0.26 -10.75
N ALA A 60 -30.98 -0.87 -11.80
CA ALA A 60 -30.27 -1.75 -12.70
C ALA A 60 -29.15 -1.02 -13.47
N GLY A 61 -29.44 0.18 -14.00
CA GLY A 61 -28.46 1.02 -14.69
C GLY A 61 -27.30 1.43 -13.77
N SER A 62 -27.61 1.84 -12.53
CA SER A 62 -26.61 2.21 -11.54
C SER A 62 -25.69 1.04 -11.15
N LEU A 63 -26.24 -0.17 -11.00
CA LEU A 63 -25.47 -1.39 -10.75
C LEU A 63 -24.57 -1.76 -11.93
N LEU A 64 -25.07 -1.62 -13.16
CA LEU A 64 -24.29 -1.87 -14.37
C LEU A 64 -23.09 -0.91 -14.49
N VAL A 65 -23.29 0.37 -14.16
CA VAL A 65 -22.20 1.35 -14.10
C VAL A 65 -21.18 0.98 -13.02
N VAL A 66 -21.60 0.52 -11.85
CA VAL A 66 -20.68 0.05 -10.79
C VAL A 66 -19.84 -1.14 -11.27
N ILE A 67 -20.46 -2.11 -11.95
CA ILE A 67 -19.74 -3.26 -12.54
C ILE A 67 -18.73 -2.79 -13.59
N LEU A 68 -19.12 -1.86 -14.46
CA LEU A 68 -18.25 -1.34 -15.51
C LEU A 68 -17.09 -0.53 -14.93
N MET A 69 -17.35 0.28 -13.90
CA MET A 69 -16.32 0.98 -13.14
C MET A 69 -15.36 0.01 -12.45
N TYR A 70 -15.85 -1.12 -11.93
CA TYR A 70 -15.00 -2.18 -11.37
C TYR A 70 -14.09 -2.80 -12.45
N PHE A 71 -14.61 -3.08 -13.65
CA PHE A 71 -13.79 -3.56 -14.77
C PHE A 71 -12.75 -2.54 -15.22
N ILE A 72 -13.12 -1.26 -15.34
CA ILE A 72 -12.16 -0.19 -15.69
C ILE A 72 -11.11 -0.05 -14.60
N ALA A 73 -11.51 -0.08 -13.33
CA ALA A 73 -10.60 -0.04 -12.20
C ALA A 73 -9.64 -1.23 -12.23
N SER A 74 -10.11 -2.44 -12.54
CA SER A 74 -9.24 -3.61 -12.69
C SER A 74 -8.16 -3.46 -13.78
N ARG A 75 -8.37 -2.57 -14.76
CA ARG A 75 -7.42 -2.32 -15.87
C ARG A 75 -6.58 -1.04 -15.73
N ILE A 76 -7.11 -0.01 -15.06
CA ILE A 76 -6.50 1.35 -15.01
C ILE A 76 -6.05 1.75 -13.60
N CYS A 77 -6.72 1.31 -12.54
CA CYS A 77 -6.33 1.39 -11.11
C CYS A 77 -7.47 0.84 -10.24
N PRO A 78 -7.22 -0.17 -9.38
CA PRO A 78 -6.37 0.03 -8.22
C PRO A 78 -5.32 -1.08 -8.15
N VAL A 79 -4.04 -0.72 -8.25
CA VAL A 79 -2.98 -1.69 -7.95
C VAL A 79 -3.08 -1.99 -6.46
N ARG A 80 -3.63 -3.16 -6.12
CA ARG A 80 -3.41 -3.78 -4.83
C ARG A 80 -2.06 -4.44 -4.91
N TYR A 81 -1.15 -4.02 -4.04
CA TYR A 81 0.12 -4.70 -3.89
C TYR A 81 0.44 -4.81 -2.41
N THR A 82 1.10 -5.91 -2.10
CA THR A 82 1.68 -6.11 -0.79
C THR A 82 3.09 -5.55 -0.82
N GLU A 83 3.38 -4.55 -0.01
CA GLU A 83 4.75 -4.09 0.22
C GLU A 83 5.35 -4.87 1.39
N VAL A 84 6.50 -5.49 1.15
CA VAL A 84 7.28 -6.19 2.16
C VAL A 84 8.63 -5.51 2.31
N MET A 85 8.90 -4.96 3.50
CA MET A 85 10.24 -4.45 3.83
C MET A 85 10.99 -5.47 4.68
N VAL A 86 12.24 -5.75 4.33
CA VAL A 86 13.16 -6.59 5.08
C VAL A 86 14.47 -5.84 5.32
N LYS A 87 14.96 -5.84 6.56
CA LYS A 87 16.27 -5.26 6.89
C LYS A 87 17.37 -6.32 6.72
N SER A 88 18.38 -6.04 5.90
CA SER A 88 19.52 -6.92 5.64
C SER A 88 20.80 -6.10 5.59
N GLU A 89 21.81 -6.45 6.39
CA GLU A 89 23.14 -5.80 6.41
C GLU A 89 23.11 -4.27 6.48
N GLY A 90 22.17 -3.70 7.25
CA GLY A 90 22.01 -2.25 7.38
C GLY A 90 21.27 -1.58 6.22
N LYS A 91 21.02 -2.28 5.12
CA LYS A 91 20.14 -1.85 4.02
C LYS A 91 18.68 -2.25 4.29
N ARG A 92 17.76 -1.50 3.69
CA ARG A 92 16.32 -1.79 3.71
C ARG A 92 15.90 -2.27 2.34
N LEU A 93 15.60 -3.55 2.24
CA LEU A 93 15.12 -4.19 1.02
C LEU A 93 13.61 -4.04 0.97
N VAL A 94 13.08 -3.47 -0.11
CA VAL A 94 11.66 -3.26 -0.33
C VAL A 94 11.21 -4.12 -1.50
N PHE A 95 10.18 -4.92 -1.27
CA PHE A 95 9.53 -5.76 -2.27
C PHE A 95 8.08 -5.32 -2.40
N GLN A 96 7.64 -4.96 -3.61
CA GLN A 96 6.24 -4.70 -3.91
C GLN A 96 5.72 -5.85 -4.76
N VAL A 97 4.88 -6.68 -4.16
CA VAL A 97 4.30 -7.87 -4.79
C VAL A 97 2.93 -7.48 -5.32
N LEU A 98 2.84 -7.26 -6.64
CA LEU A 98 1.58 -7.02 -7.33
C LEU A 98 0.89 -8.35 -7.67
N SER A 99 1.69 -9.35 -8.05
CA SER A 99 1.26 -10.74 -8.28
C SER A 99 2.49 -11.65 -8.31
N GLU A 100 2.31 -12.97 -8.34
CA GLU A 100 3.43 -13.92 -8.52
C GLU A 100 4.24 -13.66 -9.81
N LYS A 101 3.61 -13.05 -10.82
CA LYS A 101 4.23 -12.72 -12.11
C LYS A 101 4.73 -11.27 -12.20
N ASN A 102 4.49 -10.46 -11.16
CA ASN A 102 4.88 -9.06 -11.14
C ASN A 102 5.36 -8.65 -9.74
N VAL A 103 6.68 -8.53 -9.59
CA VAL A 103 7.33 -8.18 -8.33
C VAL A 103 8.34 -7.07 -8.59
N ILE A 104 8.24 -5.97 -7.84
CA ILE A 104 9.22 -4.88 -7.88
C ILE A 104 10.11 -4.98 -6.65
N PHE A 105 11.41 -4.88 -6.85
CA PHE A 105 12.42 -4.87 -5.80
C PHE A 105 13.18 -3.55 -5.80
N SER A 106 13.49 -3.00 -4.63
CA SER A 106 14.43 -1.91 -4.48
C SER A 106 15.23 -2.05 -3.18
N ASP A 107 16.52 -1.75 -3.24
CA ASP A 107 17.39 -1.60 -2.06
C ASP A 107 17.76 -0.13 -1.76
N GLY A 108 17.22 0.80 -2.53
CA GLY A 108 17.48 2.23 -2.46
C GLY A 108 18.55 2.74 -3.45
N GLU A 109 19.40 1.87 -4.00
CA GLU A 109 20.40 2.23 -5.01
C GLU A 109 19.88 1.94 -6.42
N TYR A 110 19.27 0.78 -6.61
CA TYR A 110 18.63 0.40 -7.86
C TYR A 110 17.23 -0.16 -7.62
N THR A 111 16.47 -0.30 -8.71
CA THR A 111 15.13 -0.90 -8.68
C THR A 111 14.99 -1.88 -9.84
N LEU A 112 14.52 -3.09 -9.53
CA LEU A 112 14.23 -4.12 -10.52
C LEU A 112 12.73 -4.39 -10.57
N GLU A 113 12.21 -4.66 -11.76
CA GLU A 113 10.87 -5.17 -11.98
C GLU A 113 10.97 -6.54 -12.64
N TYR A 114 10.48 -7.56 -11.93
CA TYR A 114 10.18 -8.85 -12.52
C TYR A 114 8.78 -8.78 -13.10
N LYS A 115 8.64 -8.97 -14.41
CA LYS A 115 7.35 -9.00 -15.09
C LYS A 115 7.35 -10.07 -16.17
N ASN A 116 6.40 -10.99 -16.11
CA ASN A 116 6.23 -12.05 -17.11
C ASN A 116 7.52 -12.87 -17.37
N LYS A 117 8.22 -13.28 -16.31
CA LYS A 117 9.49 -14.03 -16.36
C LYS A 117 10.73 -13.25 -16.82
N GLU A 118 10.59 -11.98 -17.14
CA GLU A 118 11.74 -11.10 -17.43
C GLU A 118 12.05 -10.22 -16.22
N VAL A 119 13.34 -10.00 -15.94
CA VAL A 119 13.81 -9.01 -14.96
C VAL A 119 14.40 -7.84 -15.72
N LYS A 120 13.89 -6.64 -15.45
CA LYS A 120 14.40 -5.40 -16.04
C LYS A 120 14.64 -4.36 -14.97
N GLU A 121 15.59 -3.48 -15.22
CA GLU A 121 15.79 -2.31 -14.39
C GLU A 121 14.64 -1.32 -14.59
N ARG A 122 14.18 -0.72 -13.49
CA ARG A 122 13.04 0.19 -13.47
C ARG A 122 13.51 1.58 -13.02
N PRO A 123 13.82 2.50 -13.95
CA PRO A 123 14.32 3.84 -13.62
C PRO A 123 13.30 4.69 -12.85
N SER A 124 12.00 4.38 -12.99
CA SER A 124 10.91 5.07 -12.29
C SER A 124 10.79 4.71 -10.81
N GLY A 125 11.59 3.76 -10.31
CA GLY A 125 11.57 3.34 -8.92
C GLY A 125 10.31 2.56 -8.51
N ILE A 126 10.07 2.52 -7.20
CA ILE A 126 8.93 1.82 -6.60
C ILE A 126 7.60 2.52 -6.94
N MET A 127 6.49 1.76 -6.95
CA MET A 127 5.16 2.33 -7.11
C MET A 127 4.74 3.12 -5.87
N TYR A 128 4.11 4.27 -6.10
CA TYR A 128 3.60 5.19 -5.07
C TYR A 128 4.57 5.35 -3.88
N PRO A 129 5.76 5.93 -4.10
CA PRO A 129 6.78 6.08 -3.05
C PRO A 129 6.26 6.84 -1.83
N GLU A 130 5.23 7.68 -1.99
CA GLU A 130 4.53 8.36 -0.91
C GLU A 130 3.68 7.45 -0.01
N LEU A 131 3.40 6.22 -0.44
CA LEU A 131 2.65 5.21 0.30
C LEU A 131 3.54 4.08 0.81
N SER A 132 4.84 4.11 0.52
CA SER A 132 5.77 3.11 1.03
C SER A 132 5.95 3.25 2.55
N TYR A 133 6.26 2.14 3.21
CA TYR A 133 6.68 2.09 4.61
C TYR A 133 7.91 2.98 4.91
N ALA A 134 8.75 3.25 3.91
CA ALA A 134 9.86 4.20 4.07
C ALA A 134 9.39 5.67 4.12
N ALA A 135 8.18 5.99 3.66
CA ALA A 135 7.68 7.35 3.55
C ALA A 135 7.41 8.01 4.91
N PRO A 136 6.79 7.34 5.92
CA PRO A 136 6.68 7.87 7.28
C PRO A 136 8.01 8.26 7.92
N LEU A 137 9.12 7.58 7.59
CA LEU A 137 10.45 7.92 8.12
C LEU A 137 11.06 9.16 7.47
N LYS A 138 10.58 9.53 6.29
CA LYS A 138 11.00 10.75 5.58
C LYS A 138 10.15 11.96 5.97
N ALA A 139 9.05 11.76 6.69
CA ALA A 139 8.14 12.83 7.09
C ALA A 139 8.66 13.64 8.28
N HIS A 140 8.40 14.94 8.27
CA HIS A 140 8.65 15.84 9.39
C HIS A 140 7.40 15.93 10.28
N TYR A 141 7.48 15.39 11.51
CA TYR A 141 6.34 15.38 12.42
C TYR A 141 6.20 16.69 13.18
N THR A 142 5.02 17.31 13.07
CA THR A 142 4.75 18.66 13.60
C THR A 142 3.80 18.66 14.78
N ARG A 143 2.96 17.63 14.94
CA ARG A 143 1.98 17.56 16.03
C ARG A 143 1.61 16.13 16.42
N THR A 144 1.02 16.00 17.59
CA THR A 144 0.36 14.77 18.06
C THR A 144 -1.13 15.03 18.24
N GLU A 145 -1.95 14.02 17.93
CA GLU A 145 -3.40 14.04 18.08
C GLU A 145 -3.82 12.84 18.92
N SER A 146 -4.56 13.08 20.00
CA SER A 146 -5.22 12.02 20.76
C SER A 146 -6.65 11.86 20.27
N LYS A 147 -7.06 10.63 19.92
CA LYS A 147 -8.45 10.31 19.60
C LYS A 147 -8.82 8.99 20.27
N SER A 148 -9.73 9.05 21.24
CA SER A 148 -10.01 7.93 22.16
C SER A 148 -8.72 7.46 22.88
N ASN A 149 -8.51 6.15 23.06
CA ASN A 149 -7.31 5.57 23.68
C ASN A 149 -6.12 5.45 22.70
N LYS A 150 -6.10 6.21 21.60
CA LYS A 150 -5.09 6.11 20.53
C LYS A 150 -4.38 7.44 20.33
N MET A 151 -3.05 7.37 20.31
CA MET A 151 -2.17 8.50 19.99
C MET A 151 -1.73 8.44 18.52
N PHE A 152 -1.89 9.56 17.82
CA PHE A 152 -1.50 9.74 16.44
C PHE A 152 -0.43 10.83 16.33
N TYR A 153 0.53 10.61 15.44
CA TYR A 153 1.60 11.51 15.09
C TYR A 153 1.33 12.02 13.69
N VAL A 154 1.26 13.33 13.53
CA VAL A 154 0.96 13.97 12.24
C VAL A 154 2.20 14.70 11.77
N GLY A 155 2.61 14.38 10.55
CA GLY A 155 3.77 14.96 9.90
C GLY A 155 3.54 15.23 8.43
N ASP A 156 4.44 15.96 7.82
CA ASP A 156 4.40 16.30 6.41
C ASP A 156 5.70 15.92 5.70
N TYR A 157 5.57 15.44 4.46
CA TYR A 157 6.69 15.18 3.56
C TYR A 157 6.40 15.84 2.22
N THR A 158 7.39 16.58 1.71
CA THR A 158 7.36 17.11 0.36
C THR A 158 8.09 16.13 -0.55
N THR A 159 7.39 15.59 -1.55
CA THR A 159 8.01 14.68 -2.52
C THR A 159 9.04 15.41 -3.36
N ALA A 160 9.88 14.66 -4.09
CA ALA A 160 10.81 15.24 -5.07
C ALA A 160 10.10 16.09 -6.15
N GLU A 161 8.82 15.82 -6.40
CA GLU A 161 7.95 16.57 -7.32
C GLU A 161 7.30 17.81 -6.66
N GLY A 162 7.67 18.17 -5.44
CA GLY A 162 7.13 19.34 -4.73
C GLY A 162 5.73 19.15 -4.14
N LYS A 163 5.15 17.95 -4.20
CA LYS A 163 3.81 17.68 -3.63
C LYS A 163 3.94 17.53 -2.11
N LYS A 164 3.20 18.36 -1.37
CA LYS A 164 3.09 18.25 0.09
C LYS A 164 2.09 17.16 0.47
N ILE A 165 2.54 16.20 1.28
CA ILE A 165 1.74 15.06 1.71
C ILE A 165 1.71 15.04 3.23
N VAL A 166 0.50 14.98 3.80
CA VAL A 166 0.30 14.86 5.25
C VAL A 166 0.18 13.39 5.61
N TYR A 167 1.00 12.94 6.56
CA TYR A 167 1.04 11.62 7.14
C TYR A 167 0.41 11.66 8.52
N LYS A 168 -0.47 10.71 8.80
CA LYS A 168 -1.01 10.49 10.14
C LYS A 168 -0.71 9.06 10.56
N VAL A 169 0.20 8.90 11.52
CA VAL A 169 0.74 7.62 11.97
C VAL A 169 0.23 7.31 13.37
N GLN A 170 -0.36 6.15 13.59
CA GLN A 170 -0.70 5.71 14.95
C GLN A 170 0.43 4.85 15.49
N VAL A 171 0.97 5.17 16.67
CA VAL A 171 1.98 4.34 17.34
C VAL A 171 1.35 3.73 18.58
N SER A 172 1.23 2.41 18.61
CA SER A 172 0.89 1.64 19.80
C SER A 172 2.17 1.15 20.51
N VAL A 173 2.02 0.69 21.76
CA VAL A 173 3.13 0.22 22.62
C VAL A 173 3.98 -0.89 21.95
N LYS A 174 3.45 -1.56 20.92
CA LYS A 174 4.14 -2.61 20.16
C LYS A 174 4.25 -2.37 18.64
N PHE A 175 3.51 -1.41 18.06
CA PHE A 175 3.27 -1.37 16.60
C PHE A 175 3.03 0.03 16.03
N VAL A 176 3.19 0.18 14.72
CA VAL A 176 2.64 1.29 13.93
C VAL A 176 1.39 0.79 13.20
N ASP A 177 0.22 1.39 13.44
CA ASP A 177 -1.09 0.88 12.98
C ASP A 177 -1.52 1.44 11.60
N GLY A 178 -0.53 1.82 10.78
CA GLY A 178 -0.73 2.38 9.44
C GLY A 178 -0.54 3.89 9.36
N PHE A 179 -0.66 4.43 8.14
CA PHE A 179 -0.69 5.86 7.89
C PHE A 179 -1.64 6.25 6.75
N SER A 180 -2.12 7.49 6.77
CA SER A 180 -2.93 8.05 5.67
C SER A 180 -2.15 9.15 4.95
N ALA A 181 -2.17 9.14 3.62
CA ALA A 181 -1.53 10.11 2.74
C ALA A 181 -2.46 10.46 1.58
N ASN A 182 -2.76 11.74 1.37
CA ASN A 182 -3.64 12.24 0.29
C ASN A 182 -4.97 11.48 0.16
N GLY A 183 -5.54 11.10 1.29
CA GLY A 183 -6.81 10.38 1.34
C GLY A 183 -6.78 8.90 1.00
N LYS A 184 -5.60 8.35 0.74
CA LYS A 184 -5.30 6.92 0.65
C LYS A 184 -4.83 6.46 2.04
N LYS A 185 -5.17 5.23 2.42
CA LYS A 185 -4.81 4.64 3.71
C LYS A 185 -3.90 3.43 3.46
N VAL A 186 -2.78 3.39 4.17
CA VAL A 186 -1.90 2.22 4.28
C VAL A 186 -2.19 1.58 5.63
N VAL A 187 -2.53 0.29 5.61
CA VAL A 187 -2.71 -0.54 6.81
C VAL A 187 -1.60 -1.57 6.82
N PHE A 188 -0.94 -1.73 7.97
CA PHE A 188 0.05 -2.79 8.15
C PHE A 188 -0.68 -4.02 8.67
N ASP A 189 -0.75 -5.06 7.86
CA ASP A 189 -1.49 -6.28 8.22
C ASP A 189 -0.62 -7.25 9.03
N CYS A 190 0.71 -7.25 8.83
CA CYS A 190 1.62 -8.07 9.63
C CYS A 190 2.93 -7.33 9.95
N ILE A 191 3.30 -7.30 11.23
CA ILE A 191 4.53 -6.68 11.74
C ILE A 191 5.34 -7.75 12.46
N ASN A 192 6.61 -7.92 12.08
CA ASN A 192 7.50 -9.01 12.53
C ASN A 192 6.92 -10.40 12.27
N ASP A 193 6.31 -10.59 11.09
CA ASP A 193 5.84 -11.91 10.67
C ASP A 193 7.04 -12.85 10.47
N ARG A 194 7.37 -13.60 11.53
CA ARG A 194 8.38 -14.66 11.52
C ARG A 194 7.85 -15.94 10.87
N SER A 195 6.56 -16.01 10.53
CA SER A 195 5.87 -17.28 10.25
C SER A 195 5.88 -17.68 8.77
N THR A 196 6.09 -16.74 7.85
CA THR A 196 6.21 -17.04 6.42
C THR A 196 7.25 -16.15 5.74
N GLY A 197 8.31 -16.75 5.20
CA GLY A 197 9.27 -16.02 4.35
C GLY A 197 8.62 -15.58 3.05
N LEU A 198 9.16 -14.51 2.46
CA LEU A 198 8.65 -13.94 1.22
C LEU A 198 9.12 -14.81 0.04
N GLY A 199 8.17 -15.42 -0.68
CA GLY A 199 8.45 -16.08 -1.95
C GLY A 199 8.76 -15.05 -3.03
N ILE A 200 9.97 -15.05 -3.61
CA ILE A 200 10.33 -14.23 -4.78
C ILE A 200 10.75 -15.10 -5.97
N PRO A 201 10.51 -14.64 -7.22
CA PRO A 201 10.96 -15.35 -8.41
C PRO A 201 12.48 -15.59 -8.41
N ALA A 202 12.91 -16.81 -8.73
CA ALA A 202 14.34 -17.17 -8.76
C ALA A 202 15.17 -16.26 -9.68
N ALA A 203 14.65 -15.92 -10.87
CA ALA A 203 15.31 -15.00 -11.79
C ALA A 203 15.53 -13.60 -11.18
N LEU A 204 14.58 -13.11 -10.36
CA LEU A 204 14.73 -11.85 -9.66
C LEU A 204 15.82 -11.95 -8.58
N ALA A 205 15.84 -13.05 -7.82
CA ALA A 205 16.86 -13.26 -6.80
C ALA A 205 18.28 -13.39 -7.38
N GLU A 206 18.43 -14.11 -8.49
CA GLU A 206 19.71 -14.26 -9.20
C GLU A 206 20.27 -12.90 -9.63
N GLU A 207 19.43 -12.02 -10.18
CA GLU A 207 19.85 -10.69 -10.61
C GLU A 207 20.21 -9.77 -9.43
N ILE A 208 19.47 -9.85 -8.30
CA ILE A 208 19.77 -9.11 -7.08
C ILE A 208 21.14 -9.52 -6.51
N ILE A 209 21.39 -10.84 -6.42
CA ILE A 209 22.65 -11.37 -5.90
C ILE A 209 23.82 -11.01 -6.83
N LYS A 210 23.61 -11.10 -8.15
CA LYS A 210 24.61 -10.70 -9.16
C LYS A 210 25.03 -9.23 -9.03
N ARG A 211 24.12 -8.37 -8.60
CA ARG A 211 24.37 -6.94 -8.32
C ARG A 211 24.96 -6.69 -6.92
N GLY A 212 25.21 -7.73 -6.14
CA GLY A 212 25.92 -7.65 -4.86
C GLY A 212 25.03 -7.42 -3.64
N THR A 213 23.69 -7.45 -3.78
CA THR A 213 22.79 -7.25 -2.64
C THR A 213 22.49 -8.58 -1.93
N VAL A 214 22.75 -8.64 -0.63
CA VAL A 214 22.59 -9.87 0.17
C VAL A 214 21.14 -10.05 0.61
N LEU A 215 20.54 -11.16 0.18
CA LEU A 215 19.19 -11.57 0.55
C LEU A 215 19.20 -12.39 1.86
N PRO A 216 18.38 -12.01 2.88
CA PRO A 216 18.31 -12.74 4.14
C PRO A 216 17.63 -14.10 3.96
N LYS A 217 18.40 -15.19 4.17
CA LYS A 217 17.98 -16.58 3.93
C LYS A 217 16.77 -17.04 4.74
N ASN A 218 16.50 -16.41 5.88
CA ASN A 218 15.40 -16.80 6.77
C ASN A 218 14.09 -16.06 6.44
N ASP A 219 14.17 -14.96 5.67
CA ASP A 219 13.04 -14.07 5.40
C ASP A 219 12.56 -14.12 3.95
N ILE A 220 13.37 -14.69 3.04
CA ILE A 220 13.12 -14.77 1.60
C ILE A 220 13.32 -16.21 1.12
N PHE A 221 12.30 -16.76 0.46
CA PHE A 221 12.34 -18.06 -0.20
C PHE A 221 12.23 -17.88 -1.72
N LEU A 222 12.88 -18.76 -2.48
CA LEU A 222 12.77 -18.74 -3.93
C LEU A 222 11.51 -19.52 -4.34
N SER A 223 10.64 -18.90 -5.15
CA SER A 223 9.57 -19.66 -5.79
C SER A 223 10.18 -20.64 -6.79
N LYS A 224 9.69 -21.89 -6.80
CA LYS A 224 10.17 -22.93 -7.72
C LYS A 224 9.93 -22.48 -9.17
N ARG A 225 10.92 -22.76 -10.03
CA ARG A 225 10.92 -22.46 -11.48
C ARG A 225 9.73 -23.09 -12.21
#